data_AF-A0A1F6D1S4-F1
#
_entry.id   AF-A0A1F6D1S4-F1
#
_cell.length_a   1.000
_cell.length_b   1.000
_cell.length_c   1.000
_cell.angle_alpha   90.00
_cell.angle_beta   90.00
_cell.angle_gamma   90.00
#
_symmetry.space_group_name_H-M   'P 1'
#
loop_
_entity.id
_entity.type
_entity.pdbx_description
1 polymer ?
#
loop_
_entity_poly.entity_id
_entity_poly.type
_entity_poly.pdbx_seq_one_letter_code
_entity_poly.pdbx_strand_id
1 'polypeptide(L)'
;MPEFHTGELYRKSWAGDYFGRDGAIELAKTRCARVARDNTVEAYSGLSSTYYSAAGHAYARLRQTFSPHWAVRAWYCMQLAVDYSDKMVENAGGVHALTVDQLDIRQSIYRKAAKMLFGKKRRREFTIEALRCIRLGLDEKNAQGHARGLLLVGLIDIHTQKNPVSISAPHNIVREWIHEAHNIAEETAPDDPNQASRIFNGCAVGFERVGNSIFATKARKRARELSESTGAKDQLLKQEAR
;
A
#
# COMPACT_ATOMS: atom_id res chain seq x y z
N MET A 1 -19.56 24.70 -19.25
CA MET A 1 -18.56 23.93 -18.47
C MET A 1 -17.91 24.90 -17.50
N PRO A 2 -17.73 24.59 -16.21
CA PRO A 2 -16.99 25.50 -15.33
C PRO A 2 -15.52 25.47 -15.76
N GLU A 3 -14.96 26.62 -16.05
CA GLU A 3 -13.52 26.79 -16.29
C GLU A 3 -12.78 26.54 -14.97
N PHE A 4 -12.38 25.30 -14.75
CA PHE A 4 -11.57 24.94 -13.60
C PHE A 4 -10.16 25.52 -13.78
N HIS A 5 -9.70 26.28 -12.78
CA HIS A 5 -8.30 26.68 -12.56
C HIS A 5 -7.37 25.46 -12.42
N THR A 6 -7.18 24.75 -13.53
CA THR A 6 -6.48 23.46 -13.65
C THR A 6 -4.96 23.63 -13.76
N GLY A 7 -4.49 24.75 -14.34
CA GLY A 7 -3.08 24.93 -14.69
C GLY A 7 -2.12 25.07 -13.50
N GLU A 8 -2.53 25.77 -12.44
CA GLU A 8 -1.68 25.98 -11.27
C GLU A 8 -1.64 24.73 -10.37
N LEU A 9 -2.80 24.12 -10.14
CA LEU A 9 -2.93 22.88 -9.38
C LEU A 9 -2.24 21.70 -10.08
N TYR A 10 -2.33 21.63 -11.41
CA TYR A 10 -1.58 20.66 -12.23
C TYR A 10 -0.07 20.89 -12.11
N ARG A 11 0.39 22.14 -12.22
CA ARG A 11 1.82 22.46 -12.04
C ARG A 11 2.33 22.11 -10.65
N LYS A 12 1.65 22.51 -9.58
CA LYS A 12 2.02 22.18 -8.18
C LYS A 12 1.98 20.67 -7.91
N SER A 13 1.04 19.99 -8.53
CA SER A 13 0.94 18.52 -8.57
C SER A 13 2.11 17.84 -9.24
N TRP A 14 2.65 18.42 -10.32
CA TRP A 14 3.81 17.89 -11.03
C TRP A 14 5.16 18.40 -10.50
N ALA A 15 5.16 19.49 -9.75
CA ALA A 15 6.33 20.06 -9.08
C ALA A 15 6.69 19.33 -7.78
N GLY A 16 5.86 18.40 -7.30
CA GLY A 16 6.13 17.66 -6.07
C GLY A 16 5.64 18.36 -4.80
N ASP A 17 5.06 19.55 -4.90
CA ASP A 17 4.66 20.39 -3.76
C ASP A 17 3.62 19.72 -2.84
N TYR A 18 2.81 18.81 -3.39
CA TYR A 18 1.83 18.04 -2.62
C TYR A 18 2.38 16.72 -2.05
N PHE A 19 3.61 16.31 -2.41
CA PHE A 19 4.19 15.00 -2.09
C PHE A 19 5.30 15.06 -1.00
N GLY A 20 5.55 16.22 -0.38
CA GLY A 20 6.60 16.39 0.64
C GLY A 20 7.99 16.70 0.07
N ARG A 21 8.99 17.02 0.92
CA ARG A 21 10.37 17.33 0.48
C ARG A 21 11.01 16.09 -0.17
N ASP A 22 11.67 16.28 -1.31
CA ASP A 22 12.09 15.26 -2.29
C ASP A 22 10.92 14.48 -2.89
N GLY A 23 9.94 15.22 -3.41
CA GLY A 23 8.62 14.72 -3.78
C GLY A 23 8.62 13.46 -4.66
N ALA A 24 7.50 12.73 -4.62
CA ALA A 24 7.30 11.47 -5.34
C ALA A 24 7.66 11.55 -6.84
N ILE A 25 7.67 12.75 -7.43
CA ILE A 25 8.05 12.99 -8.81
C ILE A 25 9.57 13.05 -9.01
N GLU A 26 10.32 13.72 -8.14
CA GLU A 26 11.78 13.69 -8.19
C GLU A 26 12.31 12.30 -7.83
N LEU A 27 11.67 11.64 -6.86
CA LEU A 27 11.93 10.23 -6.58
C LEU A 27 11.55 9.33 -7.76
N ALA A 28 10.42 9.57 -8.43
CA ALA A 28 10.03 8.84 -9.64
C ALA A 28 11.03 9.09 -10.78
N LYS A 29 11.45 10.33 -11.02
CA LYS A 29 12.45 10.68 -12.04
C LYS A 29 13.77 9.95 -11.77
N THR A 30 14.24 9.98 -10.52
CA THR A 30 15.46 9.28 -10.10
C THR A 30 15.34 7.77 -10.34
N ARG A 31 14.20 7.17 -9.97
CA ARG A 31 13.94 5.74 -10.16
C ARG A 31 13.75 5.39 -11.65
N CYS A 32 13.09 6.23 -12.44
CA CYS A 32 12.99 6.09 -13.89
C CYS A 32 14.37 6.15 -14.56
N ALA A 33 15.23 7.09 -14.15
CA ALA A 33 16.59 7.18 -14.65
C ALA A 33 17.39 5.92 -14.31
N ARG A 34 17.20 5.36 -13.12
CA ARG A 34 17.80 4.07 -12.71
C ARG A 34 17.27 2.90 -13.55
N VAL A 35 15.97 2.80 -13.77
CA VAL A 35 15.37 1.77 -14.65
C VAL A 35 15.94 1.88 -16.06
N ALA A 36 16.02 3.10 -16.61
CA ALA A 36 16.54 3.33 -17.95
C ALA A 36 18.04 2.99 -18.09
N ARG A 37 18.80 3.06 -16.99
CA ARG A 37 20.23 2.75 -16.97
C ARG A 37 20.50 1.26 -16.75
N ASP A 38 19.89 0.68 -15.72
CA ASP A 38 20.33 -0.60 -15.17
C ASP A 38 19.32 -1.74 -15.39
N ASN A 39 18.05 -1.42 -15.69
CA ASN A 39 16.96 -2.38 -15.92
C ASN A 39 16.84 -3.48 -14.84
N THR A 40 17.11 -3.17 -13.57
CA THR A 40 17.14 -4.18 -12.48
C THR A 40 15.82 -4.34 -11.74
N VAL A 41 15.69 -5.48 -11.03
CA VAL A 41 14.53 -5.78 -10.15
C VAL A 41 14.33 -4.70 -9.10
N GLU A 42 15.40 -4.17 -8.50
CA GLU A 42 15.34 -3.12 -7.48
C GLU A 42 14.83 -1.80 -8.05
N ALA A 43 15.19 -1.50 -9.30
CA ALA A 43 14.74 -0.29 -9.97
C ALA A 43 13.22 -0.36 -10.24
N TYR A 44 12.72 -1.50 -10.71
CA TYR A 44 11.29 -1.74 -10.91
C TYR A 44 10.49 -1.80 -9.60
N SER A 45 11.06 -2.43 -8.57
CA SER A 45 10.49 -2.46 -7.21
C SER A 45 10.32 -1.04 -6.65
N GLY A 46 11.38 -0.23 -6.74
CA GLY A 46 11.32 1.17 -6.34
C GLY A 46 10.26 1.95 -7.12
N LEU A 47 10.23 1.81 -8.44
CA LEU A 47 9.32 2.59 -9.28
C LEU A 47 7.85 2.23 -9.06
N SER A 48 7.54 0.93 -8.96
CA SER A 48 6.19 0.45 -8.65
C SER A 48 5.71 0.93 -7.28
N SER A 49 6.57 0.89 -6.26
CA SER A 49 6.30 1.43 -4.92
C SER A 49 6.04 2.95 -4.91
N THR A 50 6.78 3.72 -5.73
CA THR A 50 6.54 5.16 -5.89
C THR A 50 5.14 5.43 -6.44
N TYR A 51 4.79 4.77 -7.55
CA TYR A 51 3.50 4.97 -8.20
C TYR A 51 2.34 4.48 -7.33
N TYR A 52 2.53 3.40 -6.57
CA TYR A 52 1.57 2.94 -5.57
C TYR A 52 1.31 4.00 -4.50
N SER A 53 2.38 4.60 -3.95
CA SER A 53 2.27 5.66 -2.95
C SER A 53 1.57 6.90 -3.53
N ALA A 54 1.91 7.29 -4.76
CA ALA A 54 1.27 8.39 -5.47
C ALA A 54 -0.22 8.15 -5.71
N ALA A 55 -0.62 6.92 -6.09
CA ALA A 55 -2.02 6.54 -6.23
C ALA A 55 -2.78 6.66 -4.91
N GLY A 56 -2.17 6.23 -3.80
CA GLY A 56 -2.73 6.38 -2.46
C GLY A 56 -2.93 7.84 -2.04
N HIS A 57 -1.95 8.71 -2.32
CA HIS A 57 -2.04 10.14 -2.06
C HIS A 57 -3.15 10.80 -2.88
N ALA A 58 -3.18 10.55 -4.19
CA ALA A 58 -4.24 11.06 -5.07
C ALA A 58 -5.63 10.62 -4.60
N TYR A 59 -5.78 9.36 -4.18
CA TYR A 59 -7.04 8.86 -3.62
C TYR A 59 -7.43 9.56 -2.31
N ALA A 60 -6.47 9.87 -1.43
CA ALA A 60 -6.73 10.63 -0.21
C ALA A 60 -7.22 12.05 -0.52
N ARG A 61 -6.58 12.74 -1.47
CA ARG A 61 -6.99 14.06 -1.95
C ARG A 61 -8.35 14.07 -2.64
N LEU A 62 -8.66 13.02 -3.39
CA LEU A 62 -10.00 12.83 -3.97
C LEU A 62 -11.06 12.84 -2.88
N ARG A 63 -10.83 12.20 -1.73
CA ARG A 63 -11.81 12.17 -0.63
C ARG A 63 -11.94 13.50 0.11
N GLN A 64 -10.90 14.32 0.14
CA GLN A 64 -10.96 15.65 0.76
C GLN A 64 -11.62 16.71 -0.14
N THR A 65 -11.36 16.63 -1.45
CA THR A 65 -11.72 17.71 -2.40
C THR A 65 -12.80 17.31 -3.41
N PHE A 66 -13.12 16.01 -3.51
CA PHE A 66 -14.07 15.42 -4.48
C PHE A 66 -13.79 15.76 -5.95
N SER A 67 -12.54 16.11 -6.28
CA SER A 67 -12.19 16.54 -7.63
C SER A 67 -11.85 15.38 -8.59
N PRO A 68 -12.43 15.31 -9.80
CA PRO A 68 -12.26 14.18 -10.71
C PRO A 68 -10.82 13.98 -11.21
N HIS A 69 -10.01 15.05 -11.25
CA HIS A 69 -8.60 14.92 -11.63
C HIS A 69 -7.82 14.00 -10.68
N TRP A 70 -8.15 14.00 -9.38
CA TRP A 70 -7.54 13.10 -8.41
C TRP A 70 -7.95 11.65 -8.64
N ALA A 71 -9.17 11.40 -9.13
CA ALA A 71 -9.60 10.07 -9.52
C ALA A 71 -8.82 9.55 -10.73
N VAL A 72 -8.68 10.38 -11.78
CA VAL A 72 -7.88 10.05 -12.97
C VAL A 72 -6.42 9.78 -12.58
N ARG A 73 -5.84 10.64 -11.74
CA ARG A 73 -4.46 10.47 -11.28
C ARG A 73 -4.28 9.21 -10.44
N ALA A 74 -5.19 8.93 -9.51
CA ALA A 74 -5.14 7.73 -8.69
C ALA A 74 -5.21 6.47 -9.56
N TRP A 75 -6.08 6.46 -10.57
CA TRP A 75 -6.20 5.36 -11.53
C TRP A 75 -4.94 5.19 -12.38
N TYR A 76 -4.43 6.27 -12.97
CA TYR A 76 -3.25 6.22 -13.84
C TYR A 76 -1.99 5.77 -13.09
N CYS A 77 -1.74 6.33 -11.90
CA CYS A 77 -0.62 5.90 -11.06
C CYS A 77 -0.78 4.44 -10.62
N MET A 78 -2.01 3.97 -10.36
CA MET A 78 -2.23 2.56 -10.01
C MET A 78 -1.91 1.63 -11.19
N GLN A 79 -2.20 2.02 -12.44
CA GLN A 79 -1.81 1.24 -13.61
C GLN A 79 -0.29 1.15 -13.73
N LEU A 80 0.42 2.27 -13.66
CA LEU A 80 1.88 2.28 -13.70
C LEU A 80 2.49 1.42 -12.57
N ALA A 81 1.91 1.47 -11.36
CA ALA A 81 2.36 0.63 -10.26
C ALA A 81 2.23 -0.87 -10.58
N VAL A 82 1.13 -1.29 -11.23
CA VAL A 82 0.94 -2.67 -11.68
C VAL A 82 1.96 -3.02 -12.78
N ASP A 83 2.06 -2.20 -13.82
CA ASP A 83 2.96 -2.46 -14.96
C ASP A 83 4.42 -2.61 -14.53
N TYR A 84 4.91 -1.73 -13.65
CA TYR A 84 6.27 -1.84 -13.12
C TYR A 84 6.45 -2.98 -12.11
N SER A 85 5.39 -3.37 -11.39
CA SER A 85 5.43 -4.57 -10.55
C SER A 85 5.50 -5.85 -11.38
N ASP A 86 4.89 -5.87 -12.56
CA ASP A 86 4.96 -7.01 -13.48
C ASP A 86 6.35 -7.11 -14.11
N LYS A 87 6.92 -5.98 -14.55
CA LYS A 87 8.32 -5.94 -15.00
C LYS A 87 9.32 -6.37 -13.92
N MET A 88 9.06 -6.04 -12.65
CA MET A 88 9.87 -6.52 -11.52
C MET A 88 9.89 -8.06 -11.47
N VAL A 89 8.72 -8.70 -11.63
CA VAL A 89 8.60 -10.17 -11.67
C VAL A 89 9.30 -10.78 -12.89
N GLU A 90 9.10 -10.18 -14.07
CA GLU A 90 9.73 -10.62 -15.31
C GLU A 90 11.26 -10.61 -15.19
N ASN A 91 11.83 -9.52 -14.67
CA ASN A 91 13.29 -9.38 -14.53
C ASN A 91 13.87 -10.25 -13.40
N ALA A 92 13.07 -10.61 -12.40
CA ALA A 92 13.50 -11.55 -11.36
C ALA A 92 13.51 -13.01 -11.83
N GLY A 93 12.90 -13.33 -12.98
CA GLY A 93 12.70 -14.71 -13.44
C GLY A 93 11.49 -15.39 -12.79
N GLY A 94 10.55 -14.61 -12.24
CA GLY A 94 9.31 -15.09 -11.63
C GLY A 94 9.12 -14.68 -10.17
N VAL A 95 7.88 -14.81 -9.68
CA VAL A 95 7.48 -14.33 -8.35
C VAL A 95 8.20 -15.03 -7.19
N HIS A 96 8.67 -16.26 -7.40
CA HIS A 96 9.41 -17.03 -6.40
C HIS A 96 10.84 -16.51 -6.15
N ALA A 97 11.37 -15.71 -7.06
CA ALA A 97 12.70 -15.11 -6.94
C ALA A 97 12.69 -13.73 -6.25
N LEU A 98 11.50 -13.23 -5.88
CA LEU A 98 11.38 -11.94 -5.21
C LEU A 98 11.76 -12.04 -3.73
N THR A 99 12.37 -10.98 -3.22
CA THR A 99 12.58 -10.81 -1.78
C THR A 99 11.27 -10.56 -1.04
N VAL A 100 11.26 -10.75 0.29
CA VAL A 100 10.06 -10.52 1.12
C VAL A 100 9.52 -9.09 0.96
N ASP A 101 10.40 -8.08 0.89
CA ASP A 101 10.00 -6.69 0.69
C ASP A 101 9.37 -6.46 -0.69
N GLN A 102 9.90 -7.11 -1.73
CA GLN A 102 9.35 -7.05 -3.08
C GLN A 102 7.98 -7.74 -3.15
N LEU A 103 7.80 -8.83 -2.40
CA LEU A 103 6.51 -9.50 -2.22
C LEU A 103 5.51 -8.61 -1.47
N ASP A 104 5.93 -7.87 -0.43
CA ASP A 104 5.08 -6.88 0.27
C ASP A 104 4.60 -5.77 -0.67
N ILE A 105 5.53 -5.22 -1.48
CA ILE A 105 5.19 -4.19 -2.46
C ILE A 105 4.16 -4.72 -3.46
N ARG A 106 4.40 -5.90 -4.03
CA ARG A 106 3.52 -6.51 -5.03
C ARG A 106 2.14 -6.83 -4.46
N GLN A 107 2.04 -7.46 -3.29
CA GLN A 107 0.73 -7.77 -2.69
C GLN A 107 -0.06 -6.50 -2.35
N SER A 108 0.62 -5.45 -1.87
CA SER A 108 0.01 -4.15 -1.57
C SER A 108 -0.59 -3.50 -2.83
N ILE A 109 0.18 -3.48 -3.92
CA ILE A 109 -0.24 -2.98 -5.24
C ILE A 109 -1.46 -3.75 -5.71
N TYR A 110 -1.36 -5.07 -5.76
CA TYR A 110 -2.39 -5.94 -6.33
C TYR A 110 -3.70 -5.89 -5.54
N ARG A 111 -3.64 -5.85 -4.21
CA ARG A 111 -4.83 -5.63 -3.36
C ARG A 111 -5.52 -4.30 -3.62
N LYS A 112 -4.74 -3.23 -3.80
CA LYS A 112 -5.30 -1.91 -4.09
C LYS A 112 -5.87 -1.85 -5.51
N ALA A 113 -5.17 -2.40 -6.49
CA ALA A 113 -5.61 -2.54 -7.87
C ALA A 113 -6.93 -3.31 -7.97
N ALA A 114 -7.08 -4.42 -7.23
CA ALA A 114 -8.31 -5.22 -7.21
C ALA A 114 -9.55 -4.42 -6.77
N LYS A 115 -9.35 -3.38 -5.96
CA LYS A 115 -10.40 -2.46 -5.48
C LYS A 115 -10.62 -1.28 -6.42
N MET A 116 -9.56 -0.77 -7.05
CA MET A 116 -9.60 0.47 -7.83
C MET A 116 -9.84 0.26 -9.33
N LEU A 117 -9.34 -0.84 -9.91
CA LEU A 117 -9.41 -1.10 -11.34
C LEU A 117 -10.69 -1.92 -11.65
N PHE A 118 -11.45 -1.46 -12.65
CA PHE A 118 -12.76 -2.01 -12.99
C PHE A 118 -12.65 -3.44 -13.56
N GLY A 119 -13.65 -4.28 -13.25
CA GLY A 119 -13.83 -5.62 -13.81
C GLY A 119 -13.75 -6.77 -12.80
N LYS A 120 -14.79 -7.61 -12.75
CA LYS A 120 -14.87 -8.76 -11.82
C LYS A 120 -13.73 -9.77 -12.04
N LYS A 121 -13.34 -10.00 -13.31
CA LYS A 121 -12.26 -10.95 -13.68
C LYS A 121 -10.90 -10.50 -13.16
N ARG A 122 -10.48 -9.27 -13.50
CA ARG A 122 -9.20 -8.69 -13.03
C ARG A 122 -9.12 -8.61 -11.51
N ARG A 123 -10.23 -8.32 -10.81
CA ARG A 123 -10.25 -8.33 -9.33
C ARG A 123 -9.85 -9.69 -8.76
N ARG A 124 -10.38 -10.78 -9.32
CA ARG A 124 -10.06 -12.15 -8.88
C ARG A 124 -8.60 -12.50 -9.14
N GLU A 125 -8.11 -12.23 -10.35
CA GLU A 125 -6.70 -12.46 -10.72
C GLU A 125 -5.76 -11.71 -9.78
N PHE A 126 -6.04 -10.43 -9.51
CA PHE A 126 -5.20 -9.64 -8.62
C PHE A 126 -5.24 -10.09 -7.16
N THR A 127 -6.40 -10.55 -6.70
CA THR A 127 -6.53 -11.08 -5.33
C THR A 127 -5.78 -12.41 -5.18
N ILE A 128 -5.82 -13.28 -6.19
CA ILE A 128 -5.07 -14.55 -6.20
C ILE A 128 -3.57 -14.28 -6.19
N GLU A 129 -3.09 -13.37 -7.02
CA GLU A 129 -1.66 -13.03 -7.07
C GLU A 129 -1.18 -12.36 -5.77
N ALA A 130 -1.99 -11.49 -5.16
CA ALA A 130 -1.68 -10.94 -3.85
C ALA A 130 -1.58 -12.04 -2.78
N LEU A 131 -2.52 -13.00 -2.75
CA LEU A 131 -2.45 -14.15 -1.85
C LEU A 131 -1.22 -15.02 -2.09
N ARG A 132 -0.83 -15.23 -3.36
CA ARG A 132 0.38 -15.96 -3.72
C ARG A 132 1.62 -15.29 -3.14
N CYS A 133 1.74 -13.97 -3.32
CA CYS A 133 2.87 -13.21 -2.78
C CYS A 133 2.93 -13.27 -1.26
N ILE A 134 1.76 -13.14 -0.59
CA ILE A 134 1.68 -13.20 0.86
C ILE A 134 2.12 -14.57 1.39
N ARG A 135 1.66 -15.67 0.79
CA ARG A 135 2.05 -17.03 1.20
C ARG A 135 3.55 -17.22 1.08
N LEU A 136 4.12 -16.88 -0.08
CA LEU A 136 5.56 -16.99 -0.30
C LEU A 136 6.37 -16.17 0.72
N GLY A 137 5.95 -14.95 1.02
CA GLY A 137 6.66 -14.11 1.98
C GLY A 137 6.51 -14.56 3.44
N LEU A 138 5.40 -15.20 3.81
CA LEU A 138 5.19 -15.75 5.15
C LEU A 138 5.88 -17.11 5.36
N ASP A 139 6.10 -17.87 4.29
CA ASP A 139 6.85 -19.14 4.31
C ASP A 139 8.37 -18.93 4.47
N GLU A 140 8.87 -17.71 4.21
CA GLU A 140 10.28 -17.35 4.34
C GLU A 140 10.69 -17.26 5.82
N LYS A 141 11.56 -18.18 6.27
CA LYS A 141 11.94 -18.34 7.69
C LYS A 141 12.64 -17.12 8.29
N ASN A 142 13.28 -16.30 7.46
CA ASN A 142 14.07 -15.13 7.87
C ASN A 142 13.45 -13.79 7.45
N ALA A 143 12.14 -13.75 7.23
CA ALA A 143 11.44 -12.50 6.93
C ALA A 143 11.67 -11.47 8.04
N GLN A 144 12.07 -10.24 7.66
CA GLN A 144 12.14 -9.12 8.61
C GLN A 144 10.78 -8.93 9.28
N GLY A 145 10.79 -8.68 10.60
CA GLY A 145 9.56 -8.64 11.41
C GLY A 145 8.49 -7.72 10.82
N HIS A 146 8.86 -6.51 10.44
CA HIS A 146 7.92 -5.55 9.87
C HIS A 146 7.31 -5.99 8.53
N ALA A 147 8.10 -6.65 7.66
CA ALA A 147 7.62 -7.17 6.38
C ALA A 147 6.58 -8.27 6.61
N ARG A 148 6.84 -9.19 7.56
CA ARG A 148 5.86 -10.20 8.00
C ARG A 148 4.57 -9.53 8.50
N GLY A 149 4.66 -8.48 9.33
CA GLY A 149 3.51 -7.74 9.81
C GLY A 149 2.67 -7.12 8.68
N LEU A 150 3.31 -6.55 7.65
CA LEU A 150 2.62 -6.00 6.49
C LEU A 150 1.96 -7.08 5.62
N LEU A 151 2.59 -8.26 5.49
CA LEU A 151 2.00 -9.41 4.81
C LEU A 151 0.76 -9.95 5.55
N LEU A 152 0.77 -9.97 6.89
CA LEU A 152 -0.40 -10.32 7.70
C LEU A 152 -1.54 -9.30 7.52
N VAL A 153 -1.23 -8.00 7.46
CA VAL A 153 -2.21 -6.96 7.06
C VAL A 153 -2.76 -7.23 5.65
N GLY A 154 -1.92 -7.80 4.78
CA GLY A 154 -2.25 -8.44 3.50
C GLY A 154 -3.35 -9.51 3.59
N LEU A 155 -3.22 -10.48 4.50
CA LEU A 155 -4.25 -11.50 4.71
C LEU A 155 -5.54 -10.90 5.29
N ILE A 156 -5.40 -10.09 6.34
CA ILE A 156 -6.52 -9.50 7.07
C ILE A 156 -7.42 -8.73 6.11
N ASP A 157 -6.88 -7.82 5.30
CA ASP A 157 -7.70 -7.01 4.41
C ASP A 157 -8.18 -7.75 3.14
N ILE A 158 -7.68 -8.95 2.81
CA ILE A 158 -8.32 -9.81 1.80
C ILE A 158 -9.51 -10.57 2.40
N HIS A 159 -9.33 -11.16 3.58
CA HIS A 159 -10.34 -12.04 4.19
C HIS A 159 -11.47 -11.30 4.91
N THR A 160 -11.32 -10.00 5.16
CA THR A 160 -12.36 -9.16 5.79
C THR A 160 -13.11 -8.26 4.80
N GLN A 161 -12.92 -8.42 3.49
CA GLN A 161 -13.63 -7.60 2.51
C GLN A 161 -15.13 -7.93 2.50
N LYS A 162 -15.97 -6.89 2.36
CA LYS A 162 -17.43 -7.04 2.28
C LYS A 162 -17.90 -7.91 1.09
N ASN A 163 -17.10 -7.98 0.03
CA ASN A 163 -17.37 -8.79 -1.16
C ASN A 163 -16.14 -9.67 -1.46
N PRO A 164 -15.90 -10.72 -0.67
CA PRO A 164 -14.72 -11.54 -0.83
C PRO A 164 -14.80 -12.32 -2.14
N VAL A 165 -13.66 -12.44 -2.81
CA VAL A 165 -13.53 -13.35 -3.96
C VAL A 165 -13.46 -14.77 -3.43
N SER A 166 -14.58 -15.39 -3.08
CA SER A 166 -14.75 -16.83 -2.71
C SER A 166 -13.70 -17.46 -1.75
N ILE A 167 -12.94 -16.66 -1.02
CA ILE A 167 -11.81 -17.08 -0.18
C ILE A 167 -11.98 -16.37 1.18
N SER A 168 -12.88 -16.90 2.02
CA SER A 168 -13.09 -16.41 3.38
C SER A 168 -12.37 -17.33 4.37
N ALA A 169 -11.52 -16.75 5.22
CA ALA A 169 -10.95 -17.47 6.36
C ALA A 169 -11.94 -17.40 7.54
N PRO A 170 -11.97 -18.41 8.42
CA PRO A 170 -12.69 -18.35 9.68
C PRO A 170 -12.34 -17.10 10.51
N HIS A 171 -13.33 -16.54 11.21
CA HIS A 171 -13.18 -15.31 11.99
C HIS A 171 -12.10 -15.41 13.09
N ASN A 172 -11.91 -16.58 13.69
CA ASN A 172 -10.88 -16.81 14.71
C ASN A 172 -9.46 -16.70 14.12
N ILE A 173 -9.23 -17.31 12.95
CA ILE A 173 -7.94 -17.23 12.25
C ILE A 173 -7.61 -15.79 11.87
N VAL A 174 -8.61 -15.03 11.39
CA VAL A 174 -8.42 -13.60 11.10
C VAL A 174 -8.05 -12.81 12.35
N ARG A 175 -8.64 -13.12 13.50
CA ARG A 175 -8.29 -12.47 14.79
C ARG A 175 -6.86 -12.79 15.21
N GLU A 176 -6.43 -14.04 15.08
CA GLU A 176 -5.05 -14.45 15.35
C GLU A 176 -4.05 -13.65 14.51
N TRP A 177 -4.29 -13.52 13.21
CA TRP A 177 -3.45 -12.69 12.34
C TRP A 177 -3.43 -11.22 12.73
N ILE A 178 -4.57 -10.65 13.15
CA ILE A 178 -4.62 -9.25 13.63
C ILE A 178 -3.76 -9.08 14.88
N HIS A 179 -3.85 -10.01 15.84
CA HIS A 179 -3.06 -9.95 17.07
C HIS A 179 -1.57 -10.16 16.80
N GLU A 180 -1.20 -11.11 15.94
CA GLU A 180 0.20 -11.32 15.54
C GLU A 180 0.78 -10.06 14.86
N ALA A 181 0.05 -9.48 13.89
CA ALA A 181 0.48 -8.25 13.24
C ALA A 181 0.58 -7.07 14.23
N HIS A 182 -0.31 -6.99 15.21
CA HIS A 182 -0.25 -5.97 16.25
C HIS A 182 0.99 -6.12 17.13
N ASN A 183 1.35 -7.34 17.55
CA ASN A 183 2.55 -7.59 18.35
C ASN A 183 3.81 -7.23 17.58
N ILE A 184 3.89 -7.64 16.30
CA ILE A 184 4.98 -7.25 15.40
C ILE A 184 5.09 -5.73 15.30
N ALA A 185 3.97 -5.01 15.24
CA ALA A 185 3.97 -3.55 15.18
C ALA A 185 4.55 -2.91 16.45
N GLU A 186 4.26 -3.48 17.63
CA GLU A 186 4.86 -3.03 18.90
C GLU A 186 6.38 -3.28 18.92
N GLU A 187 6.82 -4.45 18.46
CA GLU A 187 8.24 -4.81 18.36
C GLU A 187 8.98 -3.95 17.33
N THR A 188 8.32 -3.56 16.24
CA THR A 188 8.88 -2.73 15.16
C THR A 188 8.97 -1.26 15.55
N ALA A 189 8.08 -0.78 16.44
CA ALA A 189 7.91 0.65 16.71
C ALA A 189 9.18 1.39 17.20
N PRO A 190 10.07 0.80 18.02
CA PRO A 190 11.31 1.46 18.45
C PRO A 190 12.29 1.71 17.32
N ASP A 191 12.42 0.76 16.38
CA ASP A 191 13.45 0.79 15.33
C ASP A 191 12.94 1.41 14.03
N ASP A 192 11.68 1.13 13.66
CA ASP A 192 11.02 1.66 12.46
C ASP A 192 9.58 2.10 12.74
N PRO A 193 9.40 3.28 13.37
CA PRO A 193 8.08 3.83 13.69
C PRO A 193 7.19 4.04 12.46
N ASN A 194 7.77 4.24 11.27
CA ASN A 194 7.01 4.42 10.03
C ASN A 194 6.36 3.12 9.57
N GLN A 195 7.08 2.00 9.61
CA GLN A 195 6.52 0.70 9.29
C GLN A 195 5.53 0.24 10.35
N ALA A 196 5.86 0.42 11.63
CA ALA A 196 4.94 0.12 12.72
C ALA A 196 3.60 0.87 12.57
N SER A 197 3.64 2.17 12.23
CA SER A 197 2.45 2.96 11.97
C SER A 197 1.57 2.36 10.86
N ARG A 198 2.19 1.89 9.76
CA ARG A 198 1.46 1.23 8.66
C ARG A 198 0.79 -0.05 9.13
N ILE A 199 1.47 -0.86 9.95
CA ILE A 199 0.94 -2.13 10.47
C ILE A 199 -0.21 -1.86 11.43
N PHE A 200 -0.05 -0.97 12.42
CA PHE A 200 -1.13 -0.57 13.34
C PHE A 200 -2.37 -0.05 12.59
N ASN A 201 -2.17 0.75 11.55
CA ASN A 201 -3.26 1.25 10.73
C ASN A 201 -3.97 0.14 9.93
N GLY A 202 -3.27 -0.94 9.59
CA GLY A 202 -3.83 -2.16 9.03
C GLY A 202 -4.63 -2.96 10.06
N CYS A 203 -4.05 -3.19 11.24
CA CYS A 203 -4.70 -3.87 12.37
C CYS A 203 -5.98 -3.16 12.79
N ALA A 204 -5.98 -1.82 12.84
CA ALA A 204 -7.16 -1.02 13.12
C ALA A 204 -8.35 -1.34 12.21
N VAL A 205 -8.11 -1.48 10.90
CA VAL A 205 -9.14 -1.86 9.92
C VAL A 205 -9.59 -3.29 10.14
N GLY A 206 -8.66 -4.20 10.43
CA GLY A 206 -8.96 -5.57 10.78
C GLY A 206 -9.91 -5.66 11.98
N PHE A 207 -9.53 -5.04 13.10
CA PHE A 207 -10.32 -4.99 14.32
C PHE A 207 -11.72 -4.43 14.09
N GLU A 208 -11.85 -3.33 13.35
CA GLU A 208 -13.16 -2.76 13.01
C GLU A 208 -14.04 -3.75 12.24
N ARG A 209 -13.48 -4.41 11.22
CA ARG A 209 -14.23 -5.35 10.38
C ARG A 209 -14.62 -6.64 11.10
N VAL A 210 -13.89 -7.04 12.13
CA VAL A 210 -14.26 -8.18 12.99
C VAL A 210 -15.12 -7.77 14.21
N GLY A 211 -15.61 -6.53 14.24
CA GLY A 211 -16.53 -6.01 15.25
C GLY A 211 -15.89 -5.54 16.55
N ASN A 212 -14.57 -5.33 16.59
CA ASN A 212 -13.83 -4.93 17.79
C ASN A 212 -13.42 -3.44 17.75
N SER A 213 -14.39 -2.55 17.98
CA SER A 213 -14.21 -1.09 17.87
C SER A 213 -13.22 -0.49 18.87
N ILE A 214 -13.11 -1.07 20.08
CA ILE A 214 -12.20 -0.61 21.13
C ILE A 214 -10.74 -0.78 20.68
N PHE A 215 -10.39 -1.99 20.23
CA PHE A 215 -9.03 -2.26 19.73
C PHE A 215 -8.75 -1.52 18.42
N ALA A 216 -9.75 -1.36 17.55
CA ALA A 216 -9.60 -0.53 16.36
C ALA A 216 -9.22 0.91 16.71
N THR A 217 -9.88 1.51 17.70
CA THR A 217 -9.61 2.87 18.15
C THR A 217 -8.21 3.00 18.75
N LYS A 218 -7.79 2.06 19.59
CA LYS A 218 -6.44 2.02 20.17
C LYS A 218 -5.36 1.94 19.09
N ALA A 219 -5.52 1.02 18.13
CA ALA A 219 -4.57 0.85 17.03
C ALA A 219 -4.51 2.10 16.13
N ARG A 220 -5.63 2.78 15.85
CA ARG A 220 -5.64 4.05 15.11
C ARG A 220 -4.87 5.15 15.84
N LYS A 221 -5.13 5.28 17.15
CA LYS A 221 -4.44 6.27 17.99
C LYS A 221 -2.93 6.03 17.95
N ARG A 222 -2.49 4.79 18.13
CA ARG A 222 -1.07 4.41 18.07
C ARG A 222 -0.45 4.68 16.71
N ALA A 223 -1.14 4.32 15.62
CA ALA A 223 -0.67 4.61 14.26
C ALA A 223 -0.46 6.11 14.01
N ARG A 224 -1.39 6.93 14.51
CA ARG A 224 -1.33 8.39 14.39
C ARG A 224 -0.19 8.98 15.19
N GLU A 225 -0.03 8.60 16.46
CA GLU A 225 1.08 9.05 17.31
C GLU A 225 2.44 8.81 16.66
N LEU A 226 2.64 7.61 16.08
CA LEU A 226 3.87 7.26 15.37
C LEU A 226 4.06 8.07 14.07
N SER A 227 2.99 8.36 13.33
CA SER A 227 3.08 9.21 12.13
C SER A 227 3.36 10.68 12.47
N GLU A 228 2.82 11.17 13.59
CA GLU A 228 3.08 12.53 14.09
C GLU A 228 4.53 12.65 14.58
N SER A 229 5.05 11.66 15.32
CA SER A 229 6.41 11.70 15.85
C SER A 229 7.50 11.66 14.78
N THR A 230 7.25 11.01 13.64
CA THR A 230 8.19 10.94 12.52
C THR A 230 7.98 12.03 11.48
N GLY A 231 6.94 12.86 11.61
CA GLY A 231 6.58 13.86 10.60
C GLY A 231 6.12 13.26 9.27
N ALA A 232 5.59 12.03 9.28
CA ALA A 232 5.15 11.31 8.08
C ALA A 232 3.82 11.86 7.51
N LYS A 233 3.88 13.07 6.92
CA LYS A 233 2.72 13.81 6.37
C LYS A 233 1.85 12.98 5.43
N ASP A 234 2.46 12.14 4.60
CA ASP A 234 1.72 11.25 3.68
C ASP A 234 0.91 10.18 4.39
N GLN A 235 1.39 9.66 5.53
CA GLN A 235 0.64 8.68 6.32
C GLN A 235 -0.50 9.36 7.07
N LEU A 236 -0.25 10.54 7.65
CA LEU A 236 -1.29 11.35 8.29
C LEU A 236 -2.44 11.64 7.33
N LEU A 237 -2.13 12.10 6.11
CA LEU A 237 -3.13 12.38 5.08
C LEU A 237 -3.99 11.13 4.75
N LYS A 238 -3.35 9.95 4.64
CA LYS A 238 -4.04 8.69 4.35
C LYS A 238 -4.90 8.21 5.53
N GLN A 239 -4.51 8.53 6.76
CA GLN A 239 -5.27 8.21 7.97
C GLN A 239 -6.51 9.11 8.11
N GLU A 240 -6.38 10.40 7.78
CA GLU A 240 -7.48 11.38 7.81
C GLU A 240 -8.52 11.15 6.71
N ALA A 241 -8.08 10.70 5.53
CA ALA A 241 -8.97 10.50 4.38
C ALA A 241 -9.81 9.21 4.45
N ARG A 242 -10.00 8.58 5.62
CA ARG A 242 -10.70 7.29 5.74
C ARG A 242 -12.18 7.42 5.97
#